data_AF-A0A6W0JWK4-F1
#
_entry.id   AF-A0A6W0JWK4-F1
#
_cell.length_a   1.000
_cell.length_b   1.000
_cell.length_c   1.000
_cell.angle_alpha   90.00
_cell.angle_beta   90.00
_cell.angle_gamma   90.00
#
_symmetry.space_group_name_H-M   'P 1'
#
loop_
_entity.id
_entity.type
_entity.pdbx_description
1 polymer ?
#
loop_
_entity_poly.entity_id
_entity_poly.type
_entity_poly.pdbx_seq_one_letter_code
_entity_poly.pdbx_strand_id
1 'polypeptide(L)'
;LSYHGIPQRYADEGDDYPQRCRDTTRELVSALGLPPEKVMMTFQSRFGREPWLTPYTDETLKMLGEKGTGHIQVMCPGFAADCLETLEEIAEQNREIFLEAGGKKYAYIPALNATPEHIDMMLKLTAPYR
;
A
#
# COMPACT_ATOMS: atom_id res chain seq x y z
N LEU A 1 -1.33 -0.28 -4.53
CA LEU A 1 -0.38 0.20 -3.52
C LEU A 1 -1.18 0.57 -2.29
N SER A 2 -0.92 -0.09 -1.17
CA SER A 2 -1.64 0.14 0.09
C SER A 2 -0.73 0.87 1.08
N TYR A 3 -1.18 1.98 1.62
CA TYR A 3 -0.45 2.77 2.63
C TYR A 3 -1.22 2.74 3.94
N HIS A 4 -0.53 2.80 5.09
CA HIS A 4 -1.26 2.94 6.37
C HIS A 4 -2.07 4.23 6.35
N GLY A 5 -3.36 4.16 6.69
CA GLY A 5 -4.20 5.35 6.75
C GLY A 5 -3.81 6.26 7.90
N ILE A 6 -4.20 7.53 7.82
CA ILE A 6 -4.26 8.43 8.97
C ILE A 6 -5.66 9.04 9.02
N PRO A 7 -6.12 9.52 10.19
CA PRO A 7 -7.32 10.35 10.27
C PRO A 7 -7.27 11.49 9.26
N GLN A 8 -8.39 11.75 8.57
CA GLN A 8 -8.50 12.82 7.58
C GLN A 8 -8.14 14.18 8.19
N ARG A 9 -8.50 14.38 9.46
CA ARG A 9 -8.19 15.59 10.22
C ARG A 9 -6.70 15.94 10.22
N TYR A 10 -5.78 14.96 10.30
CA TYR A 10 -4.34 15.26 10.28
C TYR A 10 -3.89 15.82 8.93
N ALA A 11 -4.42 15.29 7.83
CA ALA A 11 -4.17 15.85 6.51
C ALA A 11 -4.74 17.28 6.40
N ASP A 12 -5.94 17.52 6.93
CA ASP A 12 -6.58 18.84 6.91
C ASP A 12 -5.82 19.86 7.78
N GLU A 13 -5.16 19.38 8.85
CA GLU A 13 -4.29 20.16 9.73
C GLU A 13 -2.87 20.40 9.15
N GLY A 14 -2.57 19.85 7.97
CA GLY A 14 -1.36 20.14 7.20
C GLY A 14 -0.31 19.03 7.19
N ASP A 15 -0.63 17.82 7.67
CA ASP A 15 0.26 16.67 7.51
C ASP A 15 0.48 16.35 6.02
N ASP A 16 1.74 16.26 5.59
CA ASP A 16 2.12 16.05 4.20
C ASP A 16 2.12 14.57 3.77
N TYR A 17 1.82 13.65 4.70
CA TYR A 17 1.79 12.20 4.47
C TYR A 17 0.98 11.79 3.22
N PRO A 18 -0.26 12.28 2.98
CA PRO A 18 -1.00 11.93 1.78
C PRO A 18 -0.27 12.33 0.50
N GLN A 19 0.42 13.47 0.52
CA GLN A 19 1.19 13.95 -0.62
C GLN A 19 2.41 13.06 -0.87
N ARG A 20 3.13 12.69 0.19
CA ARG A 20 4.28 11.77 0.10
C ARG A 20 3.89 10.37 -0.41
N CYS A 21 2.71 9.86 -0.04
CA CYS A 21 2.17 8.61 -0.59
C CYS A 21 1.84 8.73 -2.09
N ARG A 22 1.28 9.87 -2.53
CA ARG A 22 1.03 10.14 -3.96
C ARG A 22 2.32 10.25 -4.76
N ASP A 23 3.32 10.96 -4.22
CA ASP A 23 4.62 11.11 -4.87
C ASP A 23 5.34 9.77 -4.98
N THR A 24 5.39 8.98 -3.91
CA THR A 24 5.96 7.63 -3.93
C THR A 24 5.25 6.74 -4.96
N THR A 25 3.92 6.79 -5.01
CA THR A 25 3.12 6.06 -6.02
C THR A 25 3.50 6.48 -7.44
N ARG A 26 3.57 7.79 -7.71
CA ARG A 26 3.93 8.31 -9.04
C ARG A 26 5.32 7.86 -9.46
N GLU A 27 6.32 8.05 -8.62
CA GLU A 27 7.71 7.69 -8.94
C GLU A 27 7.87 6.18 -9.13
N LEU A 28 7.20 5.37 -8.30
CA LEU A 28 7.24 3.91 -8.43
C LEU A 28 6.58 3.43 -9.73
N VAL A 29 5.39 3.95 -10.07
CA VAL A 29 4.69 3.62 -11.32
C VAL A 29 5.54 4.00 -12.52
N SER A 30 6.17 5.18 -12.48
CA SER A 30 7.08 5.64 -13.53
C SER A 30 8.30 4.73 -13.67
N ALA A 31 8.97 4.40 -12.56
CA ALA A 31 10.15 3.53 -12.54
C ALA A 31 9.86 2.11 -13.04
N LEU A 32 8.66 1.58 -12.78
CA LEU A 32 8.23 0.26 -13.24
C LEU A 32 7.68 0.25 -14.68
N GLY A 33 7.51 1.42 -15.30
CA GLY A 33 6.90 1.53 -16.63
C GLY A 33 5.47 0.99 -16.69
N LEU A 34 4.74 1.04 -15.57
CA LEU A 34 3.38 0.52 -15.50
C LEU A 34 2.38 1.54 -16.04
N PRO A 35 1.35 1.10 -16.77
CA PRO A 35 0.25 1.99 -17.14
C PRO A 35 -0.48 2.49 -15.88
N PRO A 36 -0.67 3.81 -15.69
CA PRO A 36 -1.28 4.37 -14.48
C PRO A 36 -2.66 3.78 -14.16
N GLU A 37 -3.44 3.44 -15.18
CA GLU A 37 -4.77 2.84 -15.05
C GLU A 37 -4.76 1.44 -14.44
N LYS A 38 -3.59 0.77 -14.40
CA LYS A 38 -3.42 -0.53 -13.75
C LYS A 38 -3.00 -0.44 -12.28
N VAL A 39 -2.79 0.76 -11.76
CA VAL A 39 -2.31 0.96 -10.39
C VAL A 39 -3.30 1.83 -9.61
N MET A 40 -3.79 1.28 -8.50
CA MET A 40 -4.60 2.00 -7.53
C MET A 40 -3.78 2.30 -6.27
N MET A 41 -3.96 3.49 -5.70
CA MET A 41 -3.46 3.86 -4.38
C MET A 41 -4.62 3.81 -3.38
N THR A 42 -4.44 3.10 -2.28
CA THR A 42 -5.44 2.92 -1.21
C THR A 42 -4.80 3.07 0.16
N PHE A 43 -5.64 3.19 1.19
CA PHE A 43 -5.23 3.29 2.59
C PHE A 43 -5.82 2.16 3.45
N GLN A 44 -4.97 1.52 4.25
CA GLN A 44 -5.29 0.37 5.13
C GLN A 44 -5.33 0.77 6.62
N SER A 45 -5.67 -0.17 7.48
CA SER A 45 -5.52 -0.04 8.94
C SER A 45 -6.27 1.13 9.58
N ARG A 46 -7.51 1.42 9.12
CA ARG A 46 -8.38 2.43 9.75
C ARG A 46 -8.92 1.94 11.10
N PHE A 47 -8.97 2.83 12.08
CA PHE A 47 -9.48 2.53 13.42
C PHE A 47 -10.46 3.59 13.93
N GLY A 48 -11.46 3.15 14.70
CA GLY A 48 -12.46 4.04 15.28
C GLY A 48 -13.53 4.48 14.28
N ARG A 49 -14.23 5.57 14.62
CA ARG A 49 -15.41 6.05 13.86
C ARG A 49 -15.17 7.35 13.10
N GLU A 50 -14.02 7.99 13.31
CA GLU A 50 -13.70 9.22 12.58
C GLU A 50 -13.39 8.91 11.11
N PRO A 51 -13.51 9.89 10.19
CA PRO A 51 -13.10 9.71 8.81
C PRO A 51 -11.57 9.57 8.68
N TRP A 52 -11.13 8.61 7.87
CA TRP A 52 -9.72 8.40 7.53
C TRP A 52 -9.48 8.69 6.05
N LEU A 53 -8.22 8.78 5.64
CA LEU A 53 -7.87 8.90 4.23
C LEU A 53 -8.50 7.79 3.38
N THR A 54 -9.01 8.18 2.22
CA THR A 54 -9.66 7.30 1.25
C THR A 54 -8.88 7.29 -0.07
N PRO A 55 -9.02 6.25 -0.91
CA PRO A 55 -9.92 5.09 -0.78
C PRO A 55 -9.42 4.03 0.21
N TYR A 56 -10.32 3.33 0.89
CA TYR A 56 -9.96 2.26 1.84
C TYR A 56 -9.58 0.96 1.12
N THR A 57 -8.53 0.29 1.59
CA THR A 57 -7.99 -0.92 0.93
C THR A 57 -9.00 -2.07 0.96
N ASP A 58 -9.60 -2.37 2.11
CA ASP A 58 -10.62 -3.40 2.31
C ASP A 58 -11.82 -3.23 1.35
N GLU A 59 -12.40 -2.03 1.31
CA GLU A 59 -13.54 -1.71 0.45
C GLU A 59 -13.18 -1.74 -1.03
N THR A 60 -11.98 -1.26 -1.38
CA THR A 60 -11.50 -1.30 -2.77
C THR A 60 -11.32 -2.74 -3.25
N LEU A 61 -10.74 -3.60 -2.41
CA LEU A 61 -10.52 -5.00 -2.75
C LEU A 61 -11.83 -5.76 -2.91
N LYS A 62 -12.78 -5.56 -1.99
CA LYS A 62 -14.13 -6.12 -2.12
C LYS A 62 -14.78 -5.72 -3.45
N MET A 63 -14.78 -4.41 -3.75
CA MET A 63 -15.34 -3.88 -5.00
C MET A 63 -14.66 -4.45 -6.25
N LEU A 64 -13.33 -4.63 -6.23
CA LEU A 64 -12.60 -5.23 -7.35
C LEU A 64 -12.94 -6.71 -7.54
N GLY A 65 -13.12 -7.46 -6.45
CA GLY A 65 -13.60 -8.83 -6.48
C GLY A 65 -15.00 -8.93 -7.09
N GLU A 66 -15.94 -8.10 -6.62
CA GLU A 66 -17.32 -8.03 -7.13
C GLU A 66 -17.38 -7.68 -8.63
N LYS A 67 -16.44 -6.88 -9.12
CA LYS A 67 -16.29 -6.56 -10.55
C LYS A 67 -15.66 -7.69 -11.39
N GLY A 68 -15.32 -8.82 -10.77
CA GLY A 68 -14.72 -9.97 -11.44
C GLY A 68 -13.25 -9.77 -11.82
N THR A 69 -12.52 -8.90 -11.11
CA THR A 69 -11.08 -8.71 -11.34
C THR A 69 -10.36 -10.04 -11.16
N GLY A 70 -9.65 -10.50 -12.20
CA GLY A 70 -9.05 -11.82 -12.21
C GLY A 70 -7.85 -11.95 -11.28
N HIS A 71 -6.93 -10.99 -11.30
CA HIS A 71 -5.68 -11.07 -10.56
C HIS A 71 -5.25 -9.70 -10.04
N ILE A 72 -4.89 -9.63 -8.76
CA ILE A 72 -4.32 -8.45 -8.15
C ILE A 72 -3.03 -8.76 -7.40
N GLN A 73 -2.17 -7.75 -7.33
CA GLN A 73 -0.96 -7.77 -6.52
C GLN A 73 -0.97 -6.54 -5.61
N VAL A 74 -0.67 -6.74 -4.33
CA VAL A 74 -0.67 -5.68 -3.33
C VAL A 74 0.74 -5.56 -2.75
N MET A 75 1.21 -4.32 -2.61
CA MET A 75 2.47 -3.98 -1.92
C MET A 75 2.22 -2.78 -1.02
N CYS A 76 3.04 -2.65 0.02
CA CYS A 76 2.89 -1.65 1.07
C CYS A 76 4.13 -0.73 1.17
N PRO A 77 4.28 0.29 0.31
CA PRO A 77 5.51 1.11 0.25
C PRO A 77 5.75 1.96 1.50
N GLY A 78 4.74 2.10 2.38
CA GLY A 78 4.89 2.76 3.67
C GLY A 78 5.68 1.96 4.72
N PHE A 79 5.99 0.68 4.44
CA PHE A 79 6.71 -0.20 5.35
C PHE A 79 8.00 -0.73 4.72
N ALA A 80 9.11 -0.53 5.42
CA ALA A 80 10.43 -0.99 4.97
C ALA A 80 10.67 -2.49 5.28
N ALA A 81 10.00 -3.01 6.31
CA ALA A 81 10.03 -4.39 6.74
C ALA A 81 8.62 -4.88 7.05
N ASP A 82 8.41 -6.19 6.96
CA ASP A 82 7.13 -6.81 7.24
C ASP A 82 6.75 -6.68 8.72
N CYS A 83 5.46 -6.46 8.95
CA CYS A 83 4.88 -6.26 10.27
C CYS A 83 3.46 -6.87 10.30
N LEU A 84 2.72 -6.65 11.39
CA LEU A 84 1.36 -7.17 11.53
C LEU A 84 0.46 -6.66 10.39
N GLU A 85 0.55 -5.38 10.06
CA GLU A 85 -0.28 -4.73 9.05
C GLU A 85 0.01 -5.25 7.63
N THR A 86 1.20 -5.82 7.37
CA THR A 86 1.50 -6.40 6.06
C THR A 86 1.19 -7.89 6.00
N LEU A 87 1.59 -8.66 7.00
CA LEU A 87 1.46 -10.11 6.99
C LEU A 87 0.03 -10.56 7.33
N GLU A 88 -0.57 -10.02 8.38
CA GLU A 88 -1.90 -10.42 8.81
C GLU A 88 -2.98 -9.69 7.99
N GLU A 89 -2.96 -8.35 8.02
CA GLU A 89 -4.03 -7.58 7.37
C GLU A 89 -3.97 -7.69 5.84
N ILE A 90 -2.79 -7.50 5.24
CA ILE A 90 -2.68 -7.46 3.77
C ILE A 90 -2.53 -8.85 3.15
N ALA A 91 -1.67 -9.71 3.69
CA ALA A 91 -1.42 -11.01 3.05
C ALA A 91 -2.54 -12.04 3.33
N GLU A 92 -3.23 -11.93 4.46
CA GLU A 92 -4.30 -12.86 4.87
C GLU A 92 -5.69 -12.22 4.76
N GLN A 93 -6.05 -11.26 5.61
CA GLN A 93 -7.43 -10.77 5.72
C GLN A 93 -7.93 -10.13 4.41
N ASN A 94 -7.13 -9.24 3.82
CA ASN A 94 -7.47 -8.58 2.56
C ASN A 94 -7.45 -9.52 1.34
N ARG A 95 -6.68 -10.60 1.43
CA ARG A 95 -6.73 -11.69 0.45
C ARG A 95 -8.08 -12.40 0.52
N GLU A 96 -8.56 -12.71 1.71
CA GLU A 96 -9.88 -13.33 1.90
C GLU A 96 -10.99 -12.43 1.36
N ILE A 97 -11.00 -11.14 1.73
CA ILE A 97 -11.98 -10.15 1.25
C ILE A 97 -12.08 -10.15 -0.29
N PHE A 98 -10.94 -10.12 -0.99
CA PHE A 98 -10.92 -10.09 -2.45
C PHE A 98 -11.44 -11.41 -3.07
N LEU A 99 -11.00 -12.55 -2.53
CA LEU A 99 -11.36 -13.87 -3.06
C LEU A 99 -12.83 -14.21 -2.79
N GLU A 100 -13.34 -13.92 -1.60
CA GLU A 100 -14.75 -14.11 -1.24
C GLU A 100 -15.69 -13.23 -2.07
N ALA A 101 -15.24 -12.03 -2.45
CA ALA A 101 -15.97 -11.14 -3.33
C ALA A 101 -16.03 -11.61 -4.80
N GLY A 102 -15.32 -12.68 -5.17
CA GLY A 102 -15.32 -13.25 -6.53
C GLY A 102 -14.03 -13.03 -7.32
N GLY A 103 -13.00 -12.45 -6.71
CA GLY A 103 -11.66 -12.37 -7.28
C GLY A 103 -11.01 -13.76 -7.43
N LYS A 104 -10.09 -13.92 -8.39
CA LYS A 104 -9.52 -15.26 -8.70
C LYS A 104 -8.12 -15.48 -8.12
N LYS A 105 -7.25 -14.48 -8.19
CA LYS A 105 -5.86 -14.58 -7.73
C LYS A 105 -5.43 -13.32 -6.98
N TYR A 106 -4.78 -13.54 -5.84
CA TYR A 106 -4.22 -12.50 -4.99
C TYR A 106 -2.75 -12.81 -4.73
N ALA A 107 -1.90 -11.79 -4.75
CA ALA A 107 -0.53 -11.91 -4.27
C ALA A 107 -0.14 -10.69 -3.44
N TYR A 108 0.40 -10.93 -2.25
CA TYR A 108 1.13 -9.93 -1.51
C TYR A 108 2.59 -9.91 -1.97
N ILE A 109 3.13 -8.71 -2.19
CA ILE A 109 4.55 -8.47 -2.48
C ILE A 109 5.21 -8.07 -1.16
N PRO A 110 6.12 -8.89 -0.62
CA PRO A 110 6.78 -8.62 0.66
C PRO A 110 7.46 -7.26 0.72
N ALA A 111 7.55 -6.70 1.92
CA ALA A 111 8.40 -5.56 2.17
C ALA A 111 9.86 -5.88 1.81
N LEU A 112 10.67 -4.84 1.67
CA LEU A 112 12.08 -5.00 1.30
C LEU A 112 12.88 -5.77 2.37
N ASN A 113 12.45 -5.72 3.63
CA ASN A 113 13.06 -6.48 4.73
C ASN A 113 14.59 -6.28 4.77
N ALA A 114 15.36 -7.36 4.87
CA ALA A 114 16.81 -7.33 4.89
C ALA A 114 17.43 -7.67 3.52
N THR A 115 16.77 -7.33 2.40
CA THR A 115 17.39 -7.55 1.08
C THR A 115 18.68 -6.74 0.95
N PRO A 116 19.71 -7.28 0.25
CA PRO A 116 20.94 -6.55 0.00
C PRO A 116 20.73 -5.18 -0.63
N GLU A 117 19.78 -5.06 -1.57
CA GLU A 117 19.45 -3.82 -2.27
C GLU A 117 18.87 -2.75 -1.33
N HIS A 118 18.05 -3.16 -0.36
CA HIS A 118 17.49 -2.25 0.63
C HIS A 118 18.58 -1.71 1.55
N ILE A 119 19.46 -2.58 2.03
CA ILE A 119 20.60 -2.19 2.88
C ILE A 119 21.53 -1.24 2.10
N ASP A 120 21.85 -1.56 0.84
CA ASP A 120 22.67 -0.71 -0.03
C ASP A 120 22.03 0.67 -0.27
N MET A 121 20.71 0.72 -0.50
CA MET A 121 19.98 1.97 -0.61
C MET A 121 20.09 2.82 0.66
N MET A 122 19.91 2.21 1.84
CA MET A 122 20.04 2.92 3.12
C MET A 122 21.48 3.42 3.37
N LEU A 123 22.49 2.64 2.98
CA LEU A 123 23.89 3.08 3.03
C LEU A 123 24.13 4.29 2.12
N LYS A 124 23.64 4.27 0.88
CA LYS A 124 23.75 5.39 -0.06
C LYS A 124 23.03 6.63 0.43
N LEU A 125 21.86 6.48 1.05
CA LEU A 125 21.07 7.59 1.60
C LEU A 125 21.82 8.30 2.74
N THR A 126 22.53 7.54 3.57
CA THR A 126 23.28 8.08 4.72
C THR A 126 24.69 8.54 4.39
N ALA A 127 25.23 8.17 3.22
CA ALA A 127 26.60 8.46 2.83
C ALA A 127 27.01 9.95 2.90
N PRO A 128 26.15 10.93 2.50
CA PRO A 128 26.51 12.35 2.61
C PRO A 128 26.62 12.89 4.04
N TYR A 129 26.17 12.12 5.05
CA TYR A 129 26.12 12.52 6.46
C TYR A 129 27.15 11.78 7.33
N ARG A 130 28.06 11.02 6.71
CA ARG A 130 29.20 10.37 7.37
C ARG A 130 30.45 11.22 7.22
#